data_AF-A0A162MY16-F1
#
_entry.id   AF-A0A162MY16-F1
#
_cell.length_a   1.000
_cell.length_b   1.000
_cell.length_c   1.000
_cell.angle_alpha   90.00
_cell.angle_beta   90.00
_cell.angle_gamma   90.00
#
_symmetry.space_group_name_H-M   'P 1'
#
loop_
_entity.id
_entity.type
_entity.pdbx_description
1 polymer ?
#
loop_
_entity_poly.entity_id
_entity_poly.type
_entity_poly.pdbx_seq_one_letter_code
_entity_poly.pdbx_strand_id
1 'polypeptide(L)'
;MSQSQDVDFNGGRICSHDKGIAFTQKGQVKQLHTVDADAYDAHQQYISQRARGAYLASICQPEASYDLSVAAQTKQPEKKDIETLN
;
A
#
# COMPACT_ATOMS: atom_id res chain seq x y z
N MET A 1 -15.58 -30.64 -13.29
CA MET A 1 -15.43 -29.83 -12.06
C MET A 1 -14.20 -28.95 -12.26
N SER A 2 -14.39 -27.68 -12.62
CA SER A 2 -13.26 -26.76 -12.78
C SER A 2 -12.71 -26.46 -11.39
N GLN A 3 -11.45 -26.76 -11.12
CA GLN A 3 -10.86 -26.46 -9.82
C GLN A 3 -10.73 -24.94 -9.69
N SER A 4 -11.39 -24.32 -8.71
CA SER A 4 -11.10 -22.95 -8.30
C SER A 4 -9.66 -22.90 -7.82
N GLN A 5 -8.77 -22.39 -8.68
CA GLN A 5 -7.36 -22.23 -8.36
C GLN A 5 -7.12 -20.78 -7.95
N ASP A 6 -6.58 -20.59 -6.75
CA ASP A 6 -6.14 -19.27 -6.29
C ASP A 6 -5.00 -18.78 -7.20
N VAL A 7 -5.15 -17.55 -7.71
CA VAL A 7 -4.14 -16.92 -8.56
C VAL A 7 -3.54 -15.74 -7.84
N ASP A 8 -2.22 -15.69 -7.83
CA ASP A 8 -1.46 -14.57 -7.31
C ASP A 8 -1.31 -13.51 -8.42
N PHE A 9 -1.77 -12.29 -8.17
CA PHE A 9 -1.75 -11.20 -9.14
C PHE A 9 -1.46 -9.85 -8.46
N ASN A 10 -0.45 -9.14 -8.98
CA ASN A 10 -0.06 -7.79 -8.54
C ASN A 10 0.00 -7.60 -7.01
N GLY A 11 0.63 -8.52 -6.28
CA GLY A 11 0.73 -8.44 -4.80
C GLY A 11 -0.53 -8.84 -4.03
N GLY A 12 -1.64 -9.10 -4.72
CA GLY A 12 -2.87 -9.69 -4.18
C GLY A 12 -3.07 -11.15 -4.59
N ARG A 13 -4.15 -11.74 -4.06
CA ARG A 13 -4.65 -13.08 -4.35
C ARG A 13 -6.10 -13.00 -4.79
N ILE A 14 -6.34 -13.57 -5.97
CA ILE A 14 -7.66 -13.74 -6.56
C ILE A 14 -8.16 -15.13 -6.19
N CYS A 15 -9.28 -15.20 -5.50
CA CYS A 15 -9.98 -16.44 -5.15
C CYS A 15 -11.33 -16.47 -5.87
N SER A 16 -11.57 -17.53 -6.65
CA SER A 16 -12.85 -17.73 -7.34
C SER A 16 -13.76 -18.63 -6.51
N HIS A 17 -14.99 -18.17 -6.25
CA HIS A 17 -16.01 -18.90 -5.48
C HIS A 17 -17.32 -18.95 -6.26
N ASP A 18 -18.25 -19.82 -5.85
CA ASP A 18 -19.55 -20.02 -6.53
C ASP A 18 -20.38 -18.73 -6.70
N LYS A 19 -20.10 -17.70 -5.88
CA LYS A 19 -20.84 -16.41 -5.85
C LYS A 19 -20.03 -15.22 -6.38
N GLY A 20 -18.85 -15.43 -6.94
CA GLY A 20 -18.03 -14.36 -7.52
C GLY A 20 -16.53 -14.51 -7.26
N ILE A 21 -15.82 -13.41 -7.47
CA ILE A 21 -14.36 -13.33 -7.33
C ILE A 21 -14.04 -12.46 -6.12
N ALA A 22 -13.24 -12.99 -5.19
CA ALA A 22 -12.66 -12.23 -4.10
C ALA A 22 -11.22 -11.85 -4.45
N PHE A 23 -10.84 -10.60 -4.17
CA PHE A 23 -9.48 -10.13 -4.31
C PHE A 23 -8.96 -9.61 -2.98
N THR A 24 -7.84 -10.16 -2.51
CA THR A 24 -7.28 -9.85 -1.19
C THR A 24 -5.79 -9.57 -1.28
N GLN A 25 -5.30 -8.55 -0.57
CA GLN A 25 -3.86 -8.29 -0.45
C GLN A 25 -3.13 -9.38 0.35
N LYS A 26 -1.86 -9.64 0.01
CA LYS A 26 -1.02 -10.67 0.65
C LYS A 26 -0.33 -10.18 1.93
N GLY A 27 -1.09 -9.67 2.89
CA GLY A 27 -0.58 -9.30 4.22
C GLY A 27 0.47 -8.17 4.24
N GLN A 28 0.68 -7.47 3.12
CA GLN A 28 1.64 -6.36 3.00
C GLN A 28 1.31 -5.19 3.95
N VAL A 29 0.04 -5.04 4.34
CA VAL A 29 -0.39 -4.10 5.40
C VAL A 29 0.38 -4.26 6.71
N LYS A 30 0.89 -5.47 7.02
CA LYS A 30 1.66 -5.74 8.23
C LYS A 30 3.01 -5.01 8.26
N GLN A 31 3.47 -4.48 7.13
CA GLN A 31 4.69 -3.69 7.04
C GLN A 31 4.44 -2.18 7.22
N LEU A 32 3.18 -1.76 7.34
CA LEU A 32 2.85 -0.40 7.71
C LEU A 32 3.10 -0.18 9.20
N HIS A 33 3.69 0.96 9.53
CA HIS A 33 3.90 1.41 10.89
C HIS A 33 3.90 2.93 10.93
N THR A 34 3.57 3.48 12.09
CA THR A 34 3.59 4.91 12.34
C THR A 34 5.01 5.46 12.27
N VAL A 35 5.15 6.68 11.78
CA VAL A 35 6.43 7.40 11.72
C VAL A 35 6.49 8.41 12.86
N ASP A 36 7.59 8.35 13.62
CA ASP A 36 7.92 9.38 14.60
C ASP A 36 8.54 10.58 13.88
N ALA A 37 7.88 11.74 13.98
CA ALA A 37 8.30 12.96 13.30
C ALA A 37 9.58 13.57 13.89
N ASP A 38 9.97 13.18 15.11
CA ASP A 38 11.17 13.66 15.78
C ASP A 38 12.37 12.70 15.60
N ALA A 39 12.18 11.57 14.91
CA ALA A 39 13.26 10.62 14.59
C ALA A 39 14.27 11.23 13.58
N TYR A 40 15.54 10.86 13.72
CA TYR A 40 16.61 11.33 12.83
C TYR A 40 16.36 10.97 11.35
N ASP A 41 15.74 9.84 11.09
CA ASP A 41 15.41 9.30 9.77
C ASP A 41 13.92 9.47 9.40
N ALA A 42 13.18 10.35 10.10
CA ALA A 42 11.74 10.56 9.91
C ALA A 42 11.34 10.80 8.45
N HIS A 43 12.14 11.58 7.70
CA HIS A 43 11.91 11.81 6.27
C HIS A 43 11.95 10.52 5.44
N GLN A 44 12.94 9.66 5.68
CA GLN A 44 13.09 8.40 4.95
C GLN A 44 11.99 7.41 5.34
N GLN A 45 11.64 7.36 6.62
CA GLN A 45 10.51 6.55 7.11
C GLN A 45 9.19 7.02 6.50
N TYR A 46 8.94 8.33 6.45
CA TYR A 46 7.77 8.93 5.80
C TYR A 46 7.66 8.51 4.34
N ILE A 47 8.72 8.72 3.55
CA ILE A 47 8.72 8.37 2.11
C ILE A 47 8.43 6.88 1.94
N SER A 48 9.07 6.04 2.76
CA SER A 48 8.88 4.59 2.72
C SER A 48 7.43 4.19 3.06
N GLN A 49 6.85 4.77 4.10
CA GLN A 49 5.49 4.46 4.55
C GLN A 49 4.43 4.98 3.59
N ARG A 50 4.59 6.20 3.08
CA ARG A 50 3.68 6.78 2.09
C ARG A 50 3.68 5.98 0.79
N ALA A 51 4.86 5.55 0.32
CA ALA A 51 4.97 4.70 -0.86
C ALA A 51 4.32 3.32 -0.63
N ARG A 52 4.52 2.70 0.54
CA ARG A 52 3.90 1.41 0.89
C ARG A 52 2.38 1.51 0.96
N GLY A 53 1.85 2.55 1.62
CA GLY A 53 0.41 2.78 1.72
C GLY A 53 -0.22 2.98 0.35
N ALA A 54 0.38 3.83 -0.49
CA ALA A 54 -0.12 4.07 -1.84
C ALA A 54 -0.01 2.83 -2.75
N TYR A 55 1.05 2.04 -2.62
CA TYR A 55 1.17 0.77 -3.32
C TYR A 55 0.06 -0.21 -2.90
N LEU A 56 -0.18 -0.34 -1.59
CA LEU A 56 -1.23 -1.20 -1.05
C LEU A 56 -2.62 -0.80 -1.56
N ALA A 57 -2.90 0.50 -1.59
CA ALA A 57 -4.13 1.02 -2.17
C ALA A 57 -4.24 0.69 -3.67
N SER A 58 -3.14 0.86 -4.42
CA SER A 58 -3.11 0.58 -5.87
C SER A 58 -3.38 -0.88 -6.23
N ILE A 59 -3.12 -1.81 -5.31
CA ILE A 59 -3.43 -3.24 -5.50
C ILE A 59 -4.94 -3.42 -5.65
N CYS A 60 -5.73 -2.82 -4.76
CA CYS A 60 -7.18 -2.98 -4.72
C CYS A 60 -7.95 -1.94 -5.52
N GLN A 61 -7.39 -0.74 -5.71
CA GLN A 61 -8.00 0.40 -6.37
C GLN A 61 -7.00 1.01 -7.35
N PRO A 62 -7.08 0.68 -8.66
CA PRO A 62 -6.11 1.15 -9.63
C PRO A 62 -6.01 2.69 -9.70
N GLU A 63 -7.06 3.42 -9.32
CA GLU A 63 -7.08 4.88 -9.23
C GLU A 63 -6.05 5.43 -8.22
N ALA A 64 -5.70 4.66 -7.19
CA ALA A 64 -4.68 5.04 -6.20
C ALA A 64 -3.24 5.02 -6.76
N SER A 65 -3.05 4.60 -8.02
CA SER A 65 -1.76 4.69 -8.71
C SER A 65 -1.27 6.13 -8.84
N TYR A 66 -2.18 7.11 -8.87
CA TYR A 66 -1.83 8.52 -8.84
C TYR A 66 -1.16 8.89 -7.52
N ASP A 67 -1.75 8.52 -6.38
CA ASP A 67 -1.17 8.78 -5.06
C ASP A 67 0.18 8.12 -4.89
N LEU A 68 0.38 6.93 -5.50
CA LEU A 68 1.66 6.26 -5.54
C LEU A 68 2.72 7.07 -6.31
N SER A 69 2.34 7.67 -7.44
CA SER A 69 3.22 8.54 -8.21
C SER A 69 3.59 9.82 -7.46
N VAL A 70 2.66 10.39 -6.69
CA VAL A 70 2.88 11.56 -5.85
C VAL A 70 3.82 11.21 -4.68
N ALA A 71 3.60 10.06 -4.04
CA ALA A 71 4.46 9.55 -2.98
C ALA A 71 5.91 9.38 -3.47
N ALA A 72 6.10 8.82 -4.66
CA ALA A 72 7.41 8.60 -5.27
C ALA A 72 8.17 9.91 -5.60
N GLN A 73 7.45 11.00 -5.86
CA GLN A 73 8.04 12.30 -6.17
C GLN A 73 8.36 13.13 -4.92
N THR A 74 7.91 12.71 -3.73
CA THR A 74 8.14 13.46 -2.49
C THR A 74 9.60 13.33 -2.05
N LYS A 75 10.33 14.44 -2.01
CA LYS A 75 11.76 14.47 -1.64
C LYS A 75 12.04 15.04 -0.25
N GLN A 76 11.25 16.03 0.18
CA GLN A 76 11.44 16.75 1.44
C GLN A 76 10.07 16.98 2.10
N PRO A 77 9.52 15.97 2.81
CA PRO A 77 8.28 16.16 3.57
C PRO A 77 8.47 17.14 4.73
N GLU A 78 7.46 17.94 5.03
CA GLU A 78 7.44 18.76 6.24
C GLU A 78 6.97 17.94 7.45
N LYS A 79 7.25 18.42 8.68
CA LYS A 79 6.77 17.76 9.91
C LYS A 79 5.26 17.50 9.90
N LYS A 80 4.50 18.46 9.37
CA LYS A 80 3.04 18.37 9.21
C LYS A 80 2.61 17.24 8.27
N ASP A 81 3.40 16.96 7.22
CA ASP A 81 3.12 15.85 6.32
C ASP A 81 3.23 14.51 7.05
N ILE A 82 4.24 14.37 7.91
CA ILE A 82 4.47 13.18 8.74
C ILE A 82 3.34 12.99 9.75
N GLU A 83 2.91 14.07 10.40
CA GLU A 83 1.77 14.05 11.33
C GLU A 83 0.46 13.65 10.63
N THR A 84 0.28 14.02 9.36
CA THR A 84 -0.91 13.69 8.57
C THR A 84 -0.88 12.26 8.00
N LEU A 85 0.29 11.61 7.98
CA LEU A 85 0.44 10.25 7.46
C LEU A 85 -0.08 9.17 8.42
N ASN A 86 0.03 9.41 9.74
CA ASN A 86 -0.37 8.50 10.80
C ASN A 86 -1.90 8.47 10.97
#